data_AF-A0A835GNC3-F1
#
_entry.id   AF-A0A835GNC3-F1
#
_cell.length_a   1.000
_cell.length_b   1.000
_cell.length_c   1.000
_cell.angle_alpha   90.00
_cell.angle_beta   90.00
_cell.angle_gamma   90.00
#
_symmetry.space_group_name_H-M   'P 1'
#
loop_
_entity.id
_entity.type
_entity.pdbx_description
1 polymer ?
#
loop_
_entity_poly.entity_id
_entity_poly.type
_entity_poly.pdbx_seq_one_letter_code
_entity_poly.pdbx_strand_id
1 'polypeptide(L)'
;MTQIAEVLSNQKSLEERFTPLEAMFMQKMEAVQAQIQAAGPAKDTIAKVAEEFRTFRELMFSLLGLLRRQITECSRQIDDMETRSRRKALIMQGIPEKEGEDCTGLVLDVINTKLGLNFTTTSIKACHRLGQTSADHHRPLLIRFASVDNKLSVWRAKTKLKGTKIAIREFLTKERQNAFLKARQHFGCGLAGLRMASYT
;
A
#
# COMPACT_ATOMS: atom_id res chain seq x y z
N MET A 1 2.78 -4.57 -21.76
CA MET A 1 2.63 -5.89 -21.10
C MET A 1 2.71 -5.66 -19.60
N THR A 2 1.63 -6.00 -18.91
CA THR A 2 1.16 -5.34 -17.68
C THR A 2 1.84 -5.91 -16.44
N GLN A 3 2.32 -5.04 -15.54
CA GLN A 3 2.92 -5.41 -14.25
C GLN A 3 2.05 -6.37 -13.40
N ILE A 4 0.73 -6.41 -13.66
CA ILE A 4 -0.19 -7.39 -13.08
C ILE A 4 0.18 -8.82 -13.48
N ALA A 5 0.60 -9.05 -14.73
CA ALA A 5 1.06 -10.37 -15.18
C ALA A 5 2.36 -10.80 -14.47
N GLU A 6 3.24 -9.84 -14.16
CA GLU A 6 4.48 -10.09 -13.41
C GLU A 6 4.18 -10.47 -11.95
N VAL A 7 3.24 -9.78 -11.30
CA VAL A 7 2.77 -10.12 -9.95
C VAL A 7 2.11 -11.50 -9.91
N LEU A 8 1.23 -11.81 -10.86
CA LEU A 8 0.58 -13.12 -10.96
C LEU A 8 1.58 -14.24 -11.24
N SER A 9 2.58 -13.98 -12.08
CA SER A 9 3.70 -14.90 -12.34
C SER A 9 4.52 -15.15 -11.07
N ASN A 10 4.81 -14.10 -10.30
CA ASN A 10 5.53 -14.23 -9.03
C ASN A 10 4.72 -15.00 -8.00
N GLN A 11 3.41 -14.75 -7.90
CA GLN A 11 2.53 -15.49 -6.99
C GLN A 11 2.47 -16.97 -7.37
N LYS A 12 2.30 -17.29 -8.65
CA LYS A 12 2.29 -18.67 -9.14
C LYS A 12 3.63 -19.38 -8.91
N SER A 13 4.75 -18.71 -9.18
CA SER A 13 6.08 -19.25 -8.89
C SER A 13 6.31 -19.46 -7.39
N LEU A 14 5.68 -18.67 -6.53
CA LEU A 14 5.74 -18.83 -5.09
C LEU A 14 4.94 -20.07 -4.66
N GLU A 15 3.70 -20.22 -5.14
CA GLU A 15 2.85 -21.39 -4.89
C GLU A 15 3.52 -22.69 -5.37
N GLU A 16 4.13 -22.69 -6.55
CA GLU A 16 4.90 -23.82 -7.09
C GLU A 16 6.10 -24.20 -6.22
N ARG A 17 6.68 -23.26 -5.48
CA ARG A 17 7.78 -23.54 -4.53
C ARG A 17 7.28 -24.00 -3.16
N PHE A 18 6.04 -23.66 -2.79
CA PHE A 18 5.44 -24.02 -1.51
C PHE A 18 4.92 -25.46 -1.48
N THR A 19 4.28 -25.91 -2.55
CA THR A 19 3.67 -27.25 -2.60
C THR A 19 4.68 -28.39 -2.36
N PRO A 20 5.88 -28.40 -2.98
CA PRO A 20 6.90 -29.42 -2.71
C PRO A 20 7.41 -29.38 -1.27
N LEU A 21 7.44 -28.18 -0.68
CA LEU A 21 7.93 -27.95 0.66
C LEU A 21 6.94 -28.44 1.73
N GLU A 22 5.63 -28.21 1.54
CA GLU A 22 4.58 -28.79 2.38
C GLU A 22 4.62 -30.32 2.33
N ALA A 23 4.83 -30.89 1.14
CA ALA A 23 4.98 -32.33 0.98
C ALA A 23 6.21 -32.89 1.69
N MET A 24 7.38 -32.22 1.57
CA MET A 24 8.59 -32.61 2.29
C MET A 24 8.42 -32.53 3.82
N PHE A 25 7.72 -31.50 4.30
CA PHE A 25 7.41 -31.34 5.72
C PHE A 25 6.55 -32.50 6.23
N MET A 26 5.44 -32.80 5.54
CA MET A 26 4.55 -33.90 5.91
C MET A 26 5.28 -35.24 5.92
N GLN A 27 6.09 -35.52 4.89
CA GLN A 27 6.88 -36.74 4.79
C GLN A 27 7.90 -36.88 5.93
N LYS A 28 8.61 -35.79 6.28
CA LYS A 28 9.59 -35.78 7.38
C LYS A 28 8.90 -35.97 8.73
N MET A 29 7.76 -35.31 8.94
CA MET A 29 6.97 -35.46 10.17
C MET A 29 6.45 -36.89 10.34
N GLU A 30 5.96 -37.51 9.25
CA GLU A 30 5.49 -38.89 9.25
C GLU A 30 6.63 -39.88 9.51
N ALA A 31 7.81 -39.67 8.92
CA ALA A 31 9.00 -40.48 9.16
C ALA A 31 9.48 -40.41 10.62
N VAL A 32 9.52 -39.22 11.21
CA VAL A 32 9.89 -39.03 12.62
C VAL A 32 8.84 -39.67 13.53
N GLN A 33 7.55 -39.50 13.23
CA GLN A 33 6.46 -40.12 13.99
C GLN A 33 6.53 -41.66 13.96
N ALA A 34 6.80 -42.25 12.79
CA ALA A 34 6.95 -43.69 12.64
C ALA A 34 8.18 -44.22 13.41
N GLN A 35 9.30 -43.49 13.41
CA GLN A 35 10.49 -43.86 14.18
C GLN A 35 10.27 -43.78 15.69
N ILE A 36 9.52 -42.77 16.17
CA ILE A 36 9.13 -42.66 17.59
C ILE A 36 8.23 -43.83 18.00
N GLN A 37 7.32 -44.29 17.12
CA GLN A 37 6.43 -45.41 17.41
C GLN A 37 7.13 -46.78 17.34
N ALA A 38 8.11 -46.95 16.45
CA ALA A 38 8.86 -48.20 16.30
C ALA A 38 9.95 -48.39 17.36
N ALA A 39 10.45 -47.31 17.94
CA ALA A 39 11.48 -47.35 18.96
C ALA A 39 10.85 -47.36 20.37
N GLY A 40 10.92 -48.49 21.06
CA GLY A 40 10.80 -48.50 22.53
C GLY A 40 11.88 -47.64 23.23
N PRO A 41 12.02 -47.68 24.56
CA PRO A 41 12.85 -46.75 25.35
C PRO A 41 14.37 -47.02 25.26
N ALA A 42 14.93 -47.13 24.06
CA ALA A 42 16.36 -47.27 23.83
C ALA A 42 17.03 -45.88 23.71
N LYS A 43 18.03 -45.62 24.56
CA LYS A 43 18.73 -44.31 24.64
C LYS A 43 19.37 -43.87 23.31
N ASP A 44 19.90 -44.81 22.53
CA ASP A 44 20.57 -44.52 21.26
C ASP A 44 19.59 -44.05 20.17
N THR A 45 18.35 -44.56 20.20
CA THR A 45 17.31 -44.14 19.25
C THR A 45 16.79 -42.73 19.59
N ILE A 46 16.66 -42.42 20.87
CA ILE A 46 16.26 -41.08 21.35
C ILE A 46 17.31 -40.03 20.94
N ALA A 47 18.60 -40.35 21.05
CA ALA A 47 19.68 -39.45 20.65
C ALA A 47 19.69 -39.16 19.14
N LYS A 48 19.48 -40.17 18.29
CA LYS A 48 19.37 -39.99 16.84
C LYS A 48 18.16 -39.16 16.44
N VAL A 49 16.98 -39.45 17.00
CA VAL A 49 15.75 -38.70 16.74
C VAL A 49 15.90 -37.24 17.19
N ALA A 50 16.59 -36.98 18.32
CA ALA A 50 16.86 -35.62 18.78
C ALA A 50 17.75 -34.83 17.81
N GLU A 51 18.76 -35.47 17.21
CA GLU A 51 19.63 -34.81 16.23
C GLU A 51 18.91 -34.56 14.90
N GLU A 52 18.12 -35.51 14.41
CA GLU A 52 17.26 -35.30 13.24
C GLU A 52 16.23 -34.18 13.46
N PHE A 53 15.65 -34.12 14.66
CA PHE A 53 14.74 -33.03 15.02
C PHE A 53 15.45 -31.68 15.09
N ARG A 54 16.69 -31.63 15.58
CA ARG A 54 17.50 -30.41 15.63
C ARG A 54 17.82 -29.89 14.23
N THR A 55 18.31 -30.76 13.35
CA THR A 55 18.62 -30.39 11.95
C THR A 55 17.36 -29.94 11.21
N PHE A 56 16.24 -30.63 11.40
CA PHE A 56 14.94 -30.21 10.87
C PHE A 56 14.52 -28.83 11.38
N ARG A 57 14.62 -28.60 12.69
CA ARG A 57 14.30 -27.31 13.32
C ARG A 57 15.14 -26.18 12.71
N GLU A 58 16.44 -26.39 12.51
CA GLU A 58 17.34 -25.40 11.91
C GLU A 58 16.94 -25.09 10.45
N LEU A 59 16.62 -26.12 9.65
CA LEU A 59 16.10 -25.95 8.29
C LEU A 59 14.78 -25.16 8.28
N MET A 60 13.87 -25.48 9.20
CA MET A 60 12.58 -24.77 9.32
C MET A 60 12.76 -23.30 9.68
N PHE A 61 13.67 -22.96 10.62
CA PHE A 61 13.95 -21.57 10.94
C PHE A 61 14.60 -20.82 9.77
N SER A 62 15.52 -21.45 9.05
CA SER A 62 16.14 -20.88 7.85
C SER A 62 15.09 -20.56 6.79
N LEU A 63 14.19 -21.50 6.55
CA LEU A 63 13.10 -21.37 5.60
C LEU A 63 12.08 -20.30 6.00
N LEU A 64 11.59 -20.29 7.25
CA LEU A 64 10.71 -19.23 7.76
C LEU A 64 11.37 -17.85 7.60
N GLY A 65 12.69 -17.77 7.80
CA GLY A 65 13.48 -16.58 7.53
C GLY A 65 13.44 -16.16 6.05
N LEU A 66 13.59 -17.10 5.12
CA LEU A 66 13.49 -16.84 3.68
C LEU A 66 12.09 -16.35 3.29
N LEU A 67 11.04 -17.01 3.80
CA LEU A 67 9.65 -16.65 3.51
C LEU A 67 9.31 -15.24 3.98
N ARG A 68 9.72 -14.90 5.21
CA ARG A 68 9.54 -13.54 5.75
C ARG A 68 10.22 -12.49 4.86
N ARG A 69 11.40 -12.78 4.33
CA ARG A 69 12.09 -11.88 3.38
C ARG A 69 11.31 -11.73 2.08
N GLN A 70 10.82 -12.82 1.50
CA GLN A 70 10.05 -12.79 0.26
C GLN A 70 8.74 -12.01 0.41
N ILE A 71 8.01 -12.21 1.53
CA ILE A 71 6.80 -11.43 1.83
C ILE A 71 7.14 -9.94 1.93
N THR A 72 8.22 -9.61 2.64
CA THR A 72 8.66 -8.21 2.79
C THR A 72 8.99 -7.58 1.44
N GLU A 73 9.69 -8.30 0.56
CA GLU A 73 10.03 -7.81 -0.77
C GLU A 73 8.78 -7.66 -1.66
N CYS A 74 7.86 -8.61 -1.61
CA CYS A 74 6.59 -8.52 -2.34
C CYS A 74 5.78 -7.30 -1.88
N SER A 75 5.62 -7.10 -0.56
CA SER A 75 4.95 -5.91 -0.02
C SER A 75 5.63 -4.61 -0.47
N ARG A 76 6.96 -4.58 -0.52
CA ARG A 76 7.73 -3.43 -1.02
C ARG A 76 7.44 -3.15 -2.49
N GLN A 77 7.40 -4.18 -3.33
CA GLN A 77 7.10 -4.04 -4.76
C GLN A 77 5.69 -3.54 -5.01
N ILE A 78 4.70 -4.05 -4.27
CA ILE A 78 3.30 -3.58 -4.32
C ILE A 78 3.24 -2.09 -3.99
N ASP A 79 3.87 -1.69 -2.89
CA ASP A 79 3.90 -0.29 -2.45
C ASP A 79 4.60 0.65 -3.47
N ASP A 80 5.69 0.20 -4.09
CA ASP A 80 6.37 0.92 -5.17
C ASP A 80 5.50 1.03 -6.43
N MET A 81 4.74 -0.01 -6.78
CA MET A 81 3.79 0.00 -7.90
C MET A 81 2.65 0.98 -7.64
N GLU A 82 2.03 0.90 -6.47
CA GLU A 82 0.97 1.82 -6.09
C GLU A 82 1.46 3.27 -6.11
N THR A 83 2.64 3.54 -5.58
CA THR A 83 3.20 4.90 -5.60
C THR A 83 3.49 5.41 -6.99
N ARG A 84 4.03 4.57 -7.87
CA ARG A 84 4.20 4.92 -9.28
C ARG A 84 2.87 5.23 -9.95
N SER A 85 1.80 4.50 -9.59
CA SER A 85 0.45 4.80 -10.05
C SER A 85 -0.08 6.13 -9.50
N ARG A 86 0.09 6.39 -8.19
CA ARG A 86 -0.43 7.57 -7.50
C ARG A 86 0.40 8.85 -7.69
N ARG A 87 1.63 8.77 -8.22
CA ARG A 87 2.57 9.92 -8.35
C ARG A 87 2.03 11.14 -9.09
N LYS A 88 1.08 10.93 -10.01
CA LYS A 88 0.43 11.98 -10.80
C LYS A 88 -0.92 12.41 -10.20
N ALA A 89 -1.21 12.05 -8.97
CA ALA A 89 -2.50 12.30 -8.35
C ALA A 89 -2.41 13.20 -7.12
N LEU A 90 -3.43 14.03 -6.94
CA LEU A 90 -3.68 14.81 -5.74
C LEU A 90 -5.11 14.59 -5.28
N ILE A 91 -5.34 14.80 -4.00
CA ILE A 91 -6.67 14.83 -3.39
C ILE A 91 -7.01 16.29 -3.08
N MET A 92 -8.15 16.76 -3.57
CA MET A 92 -8.71 18.06 -3.21
C MET A 92 -9.93 17.86 -2.29
N GLN A 93 -9.93 18.55 -1.16
CA GLN A 93 -11.00 18.48 -0.15
C GLN A 93 -11.67 19.85 -0.01
N GLY A 94 -12.90 19.87 0.50
CA GLY A 94 -13.63 21.11 0.79
C GLY A 94 -14.38 21.71 -0.41
N ILE A 95 -14.52 20.95 -1.50
CA ILE A 95 -15.38 21.31 -2.63
C ILE A 95 -16.79 20.77 -2.36
N PRO A 96 -17.83 21.64 -2.31
CA PRO A 96 -19.21 21.20 -2.19
C PRO A 96 -19.59 20.21 -3.29
N GLU A 97 -20.36 19.20 -2.94
CA GLU A 97 -20.80 18.15 -3.86
C GLU A 97 -22.19 18.46 -4.39
N LYS A 98 -22.38 18.34 -5.71
CA LYS A 98 -23.67 18.53 -6.39
C LYS A 98 -23.97 17.33 -7.29
N GLU A 99 -25.25 17.02 -7.45
CA GLU A 99 -25.69 16.00 -8.39
C GLU A 99 -25.40 16.42 -9.85
N GLY A 100 -24.90 15.49 -10.66
CA GLY A 100 -24.54 15.76 -12.07
C GLY A 100 -23.37 16.74 -12.26
N GLU A 101 -22.50 16.93 -11.26
CA GLU A 101 -21.40 17.89 -11.35
C GLU A 101 -20.29 17.47 -12.34
N ASP A 102 -19.77 18.44 -13.09
CA ASP A 102 -18.52 18.27 -13.82
C ASP A 102 -17.33 18.46 -12.87
N CYS A 103 -16.84 17.34 -12.33
CA CYS A 103 -15.67 17.30 -11.45
C CYS A 103 -14.44 17.95 -12.10
N THR A 104 -14.23 17.78 -13.41
CA THR A 104 -13.05 18.32 -14.10
C THR A 104 -13.16 19.83 -14.23
N GLY A 105 -14.33 20.34 -14.67
CA GLY A 105 -14.62 21.77 -14.73
C GLY A 105 -14.46 22.48 -13.39
N LEU A 106 -15.00 21.90 -12.31
CA LEU A 106 -14.85 22.44 -10.95
C LEU A 106 -13.39 22.54 -10.52
N VAL A 107 -12.57 21.52 -10.80
CA VAL A 107 -11.16 21.52 -10.45
C VAL A 107 -10.37 22.52 -11.28
N LEU A 108 -10.66 22.64 -12.58
CA LEU A 108 -10.04 23.63 -13.45
C LEU A 108 -10.35 25.06 -12.99
N ASP A 109 -11.60 25.33 -12.61
CA ASP A 109 -12.00 26.62 -12.06
C ASP A 109 -11.20 26.95 -10.80
N VAL A 110 -11.11 26.02 -9.85
CA VAL A 110 -10.32 26.23 -8.62
C VAL A 110 -8.84 26.43 -8.92
N ILE A 111 -8.25 25.62 -9.80
CA ILE A 111 -6.83 25.73 -10.16
C ILE A 111 -6.56 27.09 -10.84
N ASN A 112 -7.41 27.50 -11.77
CA ASN A 112 -7.15 28.70 -12.54
C ASN A 112 -7.46 29.97 -11.73
N THR A 113 -8.58 30.00 -11.01
CA THR A 113 -9.01 31.20 -10.26
C THR A 113 -8.32 31.35 -8.91
N LYS A 114 -8.15 30.26 -8.14
CA LYS A 114 -7.59 30.34 -6.77
C LYS A 114 -6.08 30.15 -6.75
N LEU A 115 -5.52 29.32 -7.65
CA LEU A 115 -4.07 29.11 -7.71
C LEU A 115 -3.39 30.02 -8.73
N GLY A 116 -4.14 30.65 -9.64
CA GLY A 116 -3.59 31.52 -10.70
C GLY A 116 -2.70 30.76 -11.67
N LEU A 117 -3.10 29.53 -12.02
CA LEU A 117 -2.42 28.69 -13.00
C LEU A 117 -3.24 28.65 -14.29
N ASN A 118 -2.64 28.23 -15.40
CA ASN A 118 -3.33 28.11 -16.69
C ASN A 118 -3.47 26.65 -17.09
N PHE A 119 -4.48 25.98 -16.52
CA PHE A 119 -4.79 24.58 -16.80
C PHE A 119 -6.00 24.47 -17.71
N THR A 120 -5.94 23.50 -18.61
CA THR A 120 -7.03 23.11 -19.51
C THR A 120 -7.44 21.66 -19.25
N THR A 121 -8.50 21.21 -19.90
CA THR A 121 -8.98 19.82 -19.80
C THR A 121 -7.90 18.79 -20.13
N THR A 122 -6.98 19.08 -21.05
CA THR A 122 -5.87 18.18 -21.41
C THR A 122 -4.83 18.01 -20.30
N SER A 123 -4.80 18.93 -19.33
CA SER A 123 -3.89 18.87 -18.18
C SER A 123 -4.33 17.83 -17.13
N ILE A 124 -5.60 17.41 -17.18
CA ILE A 124 -6.23 16.45 -16.27
C ILE A 124 -6.61 15.20 -17.07
N LYS A 125 -6.16 14.02 -16.63
CA LYS A 125 -6.52 12.74 -17.23
C LYS A 125 -7.83 12.17 -16.69
N ALA A 126 -8.09 12.38 -15.40
CA ALA A 126 -9.30 11.92 -14.75
C ALA A 126 -9.55 12.75 -13.49
N CYS A 127 -10.81 13.01 -13.19
CA CYS A 127 -11.23 13.60 -11.94
C CYS A 127 -12.56 12.97 -11.48
N HIS A 128 -12.62 12.53 -10.24
CA HIS A 128 -13.83 11.91 -9.67
C HIS A 128 -13.82 12.00 -8.14
N ARG A 129 -15.00 11.89 -7.52
CA ARG A 129 -15.16 11.82 -6.06
C ARG A 129 -14.68 10.46 -5.53
N LEU A 130 -14.08 10.48 -4.34
CA LEU A 130 -13.65 9.27 -3.63
C LEU A 130 -14.61 8.91 -2.51
N GLY A 131 -14.87 7.60 -2.35
CA GLY A 131 -15.66 7.06 -1.25
C GLY A 131 -17.16 7.03 -1.54
N GLN A 132 -17.90 6.51 -0.55
CA GLN A 132 -19.35 6.41 -0.59
C GLN A 132 -20.01 7.77 -0.33
N THR A 133 -21.12 8.02 -1.01
CA THR A 133 -21.91 9.25 -0.83
C THR A 133 -22.37 9.35 0.62
N SER A 134 -22.30 10.55 1.20
CA SER A 134 -22.73 10.83 2.57
C SER A 134 -23.49 12.14 2.63
N ALA A 135 -24.51 12.20 3.49
CA ALA A 135 -25.24 13.43 3.78
C ALA A 135 -24.44 14.41 4.66
N ASP A 136 -23.51 13.89 5.48
CA ASP A 136 -22.82 14.68 6.51
C ASP A 136 -21.58 15.41 5.99
N HIS A 137 -20.99 14.94 4.87
CA HIS A 137 -19.74 15.49 4.36
C HIS A 137 -19.63 15.36 2.85
N HIS A 138 -19.00 16.37 2.23
CA HIS A 138 -18.65 16.34 0.81
C HIS A 138 -17.45 15.41 0.57
N ARG A 139 -17.58 14.51 -0.41
CA ARG A 139 -16.50 13.58 -0.74
C ARG A 139 -15.30 14.32 -1.32
N PRO A 140 -14.05 13.90 -1.03
CA PRO A 140 -12.89 14.51 -1.65
C PRO A 140 -12.77 14.14 -3.13
N LEU A 141 -12.19 15.02 -3.94
CA LEU A 141 -11.92 14.79 -5.36
C LEU A 141 -10.52 14.20 -5.54
N LEU A 142 -10.42 13.06 -6.23
CA LEU A 142 -9.16 12.57 -6.76
C LEU A 142 -8.92 13.18 -8.13
N ILE A 143 -7.76 13.82 -8.30
CA ILE A 143 -7.37 14.47 -9.54
C ILE A 143 -6.12 13.75 -10.06
N ARG A 144 -6.21 13.17 -11.26
CA ARG A 144 -5.07 12.58 -11.96
C ARG A 144 -4.62 13.53 -13.07
N PHE A 145 -3.39 14.00 -12.98
CA PHE A 145 -2.79 14.92 -13.95
C PHE A 145 -2.17 14.18 -15.14
N ALA A 146 -2.02 14.88 -16.26
CA ALA A 146 -1.33 14.37 -17.45
C ALA A 146 0.16 14.09 -17.19
N SER A 147 0.84 15.00 -16.50
CA SER A 147 2.27 14.95 -16.17
C SER A 147 2.50 15.08 -14.66
N VAL A 148 3.70 14.69 -14.21
CA VAL A 148 4.14 14.95 -12.83
C VAL A 148 4.36 16.45 -12.62
N ASP A 149 4.81 17.17 -13.65
CA ASP A 149 5.06 18.61 -13.57
C ASP A 149 3.77 19.39 -13.32
N ASN A 150 2.66 19.01 -13.98
CA ASN A 150 1.32 19.56 -13.72
C ASN A 150 0.91 19.34 -12.26
N LYS A 151 1.16 18.15 -11.72
CA LYS A 151 0.89 17.86 -10.30
C LYS A 151 1.76 18.74 -9.39
N LEU A 152 3.04 18.91 -9.71
CA LEU A 152 3.99 19.67 -8.88
C LEU A 152 3.71 21.17 -8.90
N SER A 153 3.30 21.75 -10.03
CA SER A 153 2.95 23.17 -10.10
C SER A 153 1.74 23.49 -9.20
N VAL A 154 0.69 22.66 -9.27
CA VAL A 154 -0.48 22.75 -8.36
C VAL A 154 -0.05 22.56 -6.91
N TRP A 155 0.78 21.55 -6.63
CA TRP A 155 1.26 21.28 -5.27
C TRP A 155 2.04 22.46 -4.66
N ARG A 156 2.90 23.12 -5.45
CA ARG A 156 3.67 24.29 -5.00
C ARG A 156 2.77 25.51 -4.77
N ALA A 157 1.73 25.69 -5.58
CA ALA A 157 0.80 26.81 -5.46
C ALA A 157 -0.24 26.65 -4.32
N LYS A 158 -0.36 25.46 -3.71
CA LYS A 158 -1.41 25.15 -2.72
C LYS A 158 -1.49 26.11 -1.53
N THR A 159 -0.41 26.80 -1.19
CA THR A 159 -0.38 27.79 -0.10
C THR A 159 -1.31 28.97 -0.35
N LYS A 160 -1.65 29.25 -1.62
CA LYS A 160 -2.66 30.26 -2.00
C LYS A 160 -4.08 29.91 -1.54
N LEU A 161 -4.34 28.65 -1.19
CA LEU A 161 -5.63 28.19 -0.64
C LEU A 161 -5.75 28.39 0.88
N LYS A 162 -4.70 28.86 1.55
CA LYS A 162 -4.76 29.17 2.99
C LYS A 162 -5.85 30.20 3.24
N GLY A 163 -6.67 29.97 4.27
CA GLY A 163 -7.83 30.80 4.59
C GLY A 163 -9.12 30.41 3.85
N THR A 164 -9.04 29.53 2.85
CA THR A 164 -10.24 28.92 2.24
C THR A 164 -10.61 27.61 2.94
N LYS A 165 -11.80 27.08 2.64
CA LYS A 165 -12.21 25.73 3.07
C LYS A 165 -11.55 24.62 2.23
N ILE A 166 -10.81 24.96 1.18
CA ILE A 166 -10.23 24.01 0.22
C ILE A 166 -8.85 23.59 0.68
N ALA A 167 -8.58 22.28 0.67
CA ALA A 167 -7.28 21.72 1.00
C ALA A 167 -6.80 20.75 -0.08
N ILE A 168 -5.50 20.78 -0.37
CA ILE A 168 -4.84 19.87 -1.31
C ILE A 168 -3.89 18.95 -0.54
N ARG A 169 -4.04 17.64 -0.74
CA ARG A 169 -3.23 16.58 -0.13
C ARG A 169 -2.63 15.65 -1.19
N GLU A 170 -1.53 14.99 -0.85
CA GLU A 170 -0.99 13.93 -1.69
C GLU A 170 -1.85 12.67 -1.59
N PHE A 171 -1.92 11.91 -2.68
CA PHE A 171 -2.54 10.59 -2.67
C PHE A 171 -1.49 9.53 -2.34
N LEU A 172 -1.12 9.41 -1.07
CA LEU A 172 -0.10 8.48 -0.60
C LEU A 172 -0.64 7.06 -0.43
N THR A 173 0.25 6.06 -0.45
CA THR A 173 -0.06 4.70 0.04
C THR A 173 -0.28 4.72 1.55
N LYS A 174 -0.91 3.67 2.09
CA LYS A 174 -1.27 3.62 3.51
C LYS A 174 -0.03 3.71 4.40
N GLU A 175 1.02 2.98 4.06
CA GLU A 175 2.31 2.98 4.76
C GLU A 175 2.94 4.37 4.76
N ARG A 176 3.02 5.03 3.59
CA ARG A 176 3.59 6.38 3.47
C ARG A 176 2.74 7.43 4.16
N GLN A 177 1.42 7.32 4.10
CA GLN A 177 0.50 8.20 4.82
C GLN A 177 0.71 8.08 6.34
N ASN A 178 0.85 6.86 6.85
CA ASN A 178 1.15 6.64 8.27
C ASN A 178 2.51 7.21 8.67
N ALA A 179 3.55 7.01 7.85
CA ALA A 179 4.87 7.59 8.07
C ALA A 179 4.81 9.13 8.08
N PHE A 180 4.07 9.73 7.15
CA PHE A 180 3.85 11.18 7.09
C PHE A 180 3.13 11.71 8.34
N LEU A 181 2.08 11.02 8.80
CA LEU A 181 1.36 11.41 10.02
C LEU A 181 2.25 11.34 11.26
N LYS A 182 3.04 10.27 11.41
CA LYS A 182 4.01 10.12 12.51
C LYS A 182 5.08 11.21 12.47
N ALA A 183 5.66 11.47 11.30
CA ALA A 183 6.64 12.54 11.13
C ALA A 183 6.04 13.92 11.50
N ARG A 184 4.81 14.20 11.08
CA ARG A 184 4.14 15.45 11.41
C ARG A 184 3.87 15.61 12.91
N GLN A 185 3.50 14.54 13.60
CA GLN A 185 3.33 14.53 15.06
C GLN A 185 4.67 14.80 15.76
N HIS A 186 5.76 14.20 15.28
CA HIS A 186 7.06 14.32 15.90
C HIS A 186 7.75 15.66 15.65
N PHE A 187 7.75 16.14 14.40
CA PHE A 187 8.47 17.35 13.98
C PHE A 187 7.66 18.64 14.07
N GLY A 188 6.42 18.61 14.55
CA GLY A 188 5.66 19.82 14.86
C GLY A 188 5.39 20.76 13.67
N CYS A 189 5.31 20.25 12.44
CA CYS A 189 4.99 21.06 11.26
C CYS A 189 3.52 21.50 11.27
N GLY A 190 3.24 22.63 11.93
CA GLY A 190 2.07 23.49 11.73
C GLY A 190 0.72 22.82 12.05
N LEU A 191 0.27 22.98 13.30
CA LEU A 191 -1.13 22.97 13.71
C LEU A 191 -1.89 24.14 13.06
N ALA A 192 -2.03 24.14 11.73
CA ALA A 192 -2.92 25.05 11.02
C ALA A 192 -3.89 24.23 10.17
N GLY A 193 -5.01 23.86 10.80
CA GLY A 193 -6.28 23.55 10.13
C GLY A 193 -6.32 22.28 9.30
N LEU A 194 -6.56 21.13 9.94
CA LEU A 194 -7.53 20.14 9.44
C LEU A 194 -7.81 19.15 10.57
N ARG A 195 -9.03 19.24 11.12
CA ARG A 195 -9.61 18.19 11.98
C ARG A 195 -9.44 16.85 11.26
N MET A 196 -8.87 15.90 12.00
CA MET A 196 -8.76 14.51 11.60
C MET A 196 -10.17 13.93 11.59
N ALA A 197 -10.74 13.73 10.40
CA ALA A 197 -11.77 12.72 10.23
C ALA A 197 -11.04 11.39 10.07
N SER A 198 -11.01 10.63 11.15
CA SER A 198 -10.60 9.24 11.15
C SER A 198 -11.56 8.47 10.25
N TYR A 199 -11.11 7.99 9.10
CA TYR A 199 -11.79 6.90 8.40
C TYR A 199 -11.19 5.60 8.93
N THR A 200 -11.87 5.04 9.92
CA THR A 200 -11.91 3.59 10.15
C THR A 200 -12.63 2.91 9.01
#